data_AF-A0A1Q6X442-F1
#
_entry.id   AF-A0A1Q6X442-F1
#
_cell.length_a   1.000
_cell.length_b   1.000
_cell.length_c   1.000
_cell.angle_alpha   90.00
_cell.angle_beta   90.00
_cell.angle_gamma   90.00
#
_symmetry.space_group_name_H-M   'P 1'
#
loop_
_entity.id
_entity.type
_entity.pdbx_description
1 polymer ?
#
loop_
_entity_poly.entity_id
_entity_poly.type
_entity_poly.pdbx_seq_one_letter_code
_entity_poly.pdbx_strand_id
1 'polypeptide(L)'
;MSLRRRTLRIVRRIHLYLGLAAALYFMLIGATGVALNHRQLFRLEDRYVSRIWLPESYRPQDGAEVRADILVGDLHSGLIFGRFGSPIMDVVATVWFLSLLSGLSLAALGRSLHGSPEKEDNECELIKTSLPPRTELQRSEEESEFARQQTLSA
;
A
#
# COMPACT_ATOMS: atom_id res chain seq x y z
N MET A 1 17.20 12.64 21.95
CA MET A 1 16.51 11.51 21.29
C MET A 1 15.50 12.00 20.25
N SER A 2 15.59 11.47 19.02
CA SER A 2 14.46 11.11 18.16
C SER A 2 13.58 12.14 17.41
N LEU A 3 14.06 13.33 17.02
CA LEU A 3 13.40 14.12 15.96
C LEU A 3 13.08 13.26 14.73
N ARG A 4 14.03 12.38 14.38
CA ARG A 4 13.91 11.36 13.32
C ARG A 4 12.69 10.43 13.49
N ARG A 5 12.35 10.00 14.72
CA ARG A 5 11.18 9.12 14.95
C ARG A 5 9.85 9.86 14.88
N ARG A 6 9.83 11.19 15.10
CA ARG A 6 8.62 12.02 14.96
C ARG A 6 8.35 12.31 13.48
N THR A 7 9.39 12.66 12.71
CA THR A 7 9.26 12.90 11.27
C THR A 7 8.89 11.62 10.51
N LEU A 8 9.50 10.47 10.82
CA LEU A 8 9.14 9.17 10.23
C LEU A 8 7.66 8.81 10.45
N ARG A 9 7.09 9.09 11.63
CA ARG A 9 5.65 8.87 11.90
C ARG A 9 4.75 9.77 11.07
N ILE A 10 5.13 11.05 10.92
CA ILE A 10 4.36 12.02 10.13
C ILE A 10 4.41 11.64 8.65
N VAL A 11 5.61 11.37 8.11
CA VAL A 11 5.79 10.94 6.72
C VAL A 11 4.98 9.69 6.42
N ARG A 12 5.01 8.68 7.29
CA ARG A 12 4.21 7.45 7.12
C ARG A 12 2.71 7.72 7.12
N ARG A 13 2.24 8.61 8.01
CA ARG A 13 0.82 8.98 8.10
C ARG A 13 0.38 9.76 6.86
N ILE A 14 1.15 10.77 6.44
CA ILE A 14 0.88 11.53 5.22
C ILE A 14 0.84 10.58 4.03
N HIS A 15 1.86 9.73 3.87
CA HIS A 15 1.94 8.76 2.77
C HIS A 15 0.75 7.79 2.74
N LEU A 16 0.29 7.29 3.89
CA LEU A 16 -0.88 6.42 3.98
C LEU A 16 -2.15 7.14 3.50
N TYR A 17 -2.39 8.37 3.96
CA TYR A 17 -3.55 9.15 3.54
C TYR A 17 -3.46 9.56 2.06
N LEU A 18 -2.27 9.92 1.57
CA LEU A 18 -2.03 10.27 0.16
C LEU A 18 -2.23 9.05 -0.75
N GLY A 19 -1.76 7.87 -0.34
CA GLY A 19 -1.97 6.62 -1.04
C GLY A 19 -3.44 6.18 -1.05
N LEU A 20 -4.15 6.32 0.06
CA LEU A 20 -5.60 6.05 0.13
C LEU A 20 -6.38 7.01 -0.79
N ALA A 21 -6.06 8.30 -0.74
CA ALA A 21 -6.67 9.29 -1.62
C ALA A 21 -6.38 8.99 -3.10
N ALA A 22 -5.14 8.61 -3.43
CA ALA A 22 -4.75 8.18 -4.77
C ALA A 22 -5.55 6.94 -5.22
N ALA A 23 -5.69 5.94 -4.37
CA ALA A 23 -6.44 4.72 -4.68
C ALA A 23 -7.92 5.02 -4.98
N LEU A 24 -8.56 5.89 -4.19
CA LEU A 24 -9.93 6.33 -4.46
C LEU A 24 -10.04 7.09 -5.78
N TYR A 25 -9.06 7.95 -6.09
CA TYR A 25 -9.03 8.66 -7.37
C TYR A 25 -8.85 7.71 -8.56
N PHE A 26 -7.89 6.79 -8.50
CA PHE A 26 -7.70 5.81 -9.58
C PHE A 26 -8.91 4.88 -9.73
N MET A 27 -9.59 4.55 -8.63
CA MET A 27 -10.86 3.83 -8.68
C MET A 27 -11.94 4.63 -9.44
N LEU A 28 -12.05 5.95 -9.19
CA LEU A 28 -12.96 6.84 -9.91
C LEU A 28 -12.62 6.94 -11.41
N ILE A 29 -11.35 7.19 -11.74
CA ILE A 29 -10.87 7.30 -13.13
C ILE A 29 -11.01 5.97 -13.87
N GLY A 30 -10.71 4.85 -13.20
CA GLY A 30 -10.95 3.51 -13.73
C GLY A 30 -12.43 3.24 -13.97
N ALA A 31 -13.31 3.55 -13.01
CA ALA A 31 -14.75 3.36 -13.15
C ALA A 31 -15.34 4.20 -14.30
N THR A 32 -14.93 5.47 -14.41
CA THR A 32 -15.35 6.34 -15.52
C THR A 32 -14.82 5.83 -16.87
N GLY A 33 -13.58 5.34 -16.93
CA GLY A 33 -13.03 4.72 -18.14
C GLY A 33 -13.79 3.45 -18.55
N VAL A 34 -14.14 2.58 -17.61
CA VAL A 34 -14.97 1.40 -17.87
C VAL A 34 -16.36 1.80 -18.36
N ALA A 35 -16.97 2.83 -17.76
CA ALA A 35 -18.26 3.35 -18.17
C ALA A 35 -18.24 3.92 -19.59
N LEU A 36 -17.18 4.66 -19.95
CA LEU A 36 -16.96 5.18 -21.30
C LEU A 36 -16.72 4.06 -22.32
N ASN A 37 -15.93 3.05 -21.95
CA ASN A 37 -15.65 1.92 -22.84
C ASN A 37 -16.90 1.07 -23.10
N HIS A 38 -17.81 0.97 -22.12
CA HIS A 38 -19.08 0.24 -22.24
C HIS A 38 -20.28 1.18 -22.42
N ARG A 39 -20.12 2.26 -23.21
CA ARG A 39 -21.13 3.32 -23.39
C ARG A 39 -22.52 2.81 -23.75
N GLN A 40 -22.57 1.75 -24.56
CA GLN A 40 -23.79 1.08 -25.02
C GLN A 40 -24.50 0.31 -23.91
N LEU A 41 -23.75 -0.40 -23.06
CA LEU A 41 -24.30 -1.18 -21.95
C LEU A 41 -24.95 -0.26 -20.90
N PHE A 42 -24.33 0.89 -20.66
CA PHE A 42 -24.81 1.87 -19.68
C PHE A 42 -25.76 2.92 -20.27
N ARG A 43 -26.08 2.85 -21.58
CA ARG A 43 -26.96 3.78 -22.30
C ARG A 43 -26.65 5.26 -22.01
N LEU A 44 -25.37 5.61 -21.88
CA LEU A 44 -24.96 6.99 -21.58
C LEU A 44 -25.27 7.96 -22.73
N GLU A 45 -25.49 7.43 -23.93
CA GLU A 45 -25.87 8.17 -25.14
C GLU A 45 -27.32 8.65 -25.12
N ASP A 46 -28.17 7.92 -24.39
CA ASP A 46 -29.61 8.20 -24.29
C ASP A 46 -29.93 9.12 -23.09
N ARG A 47 -28.94 9.41 -22.23
CA ARG A 47 -29.10 10.26 -21.05
C ARG A 47 -28.56 11.65 -21.31
N TYR A 48 -29.45 12.62 -21.24
CA TYR A 48 -29.14 14.04 -21.34
C TYR A 48 -29.22 14.67 -19.94
N VAL A 49 -28.21 15.48 -19.60
CA VAL A 49 -28.18 16.25 -18.37
C VAL A 49 -28.43 17.70 -18.71
N SER A 50 -29.41 18.29 -18.01
CA SER A 50 -29.75 19.70 -18.16
C SER A 50 -28.64 20.61 -17.65
N ARG A 51 -28.37 21.70 -18.39
CA ARG A 51 -27.41 22.74 -18.02
C ARG A 51 -27.58 23.31 -16.61
N ILE A 52 -28.76 23.20 -16.01
CA ILE A 52 -28.99 23.74 -14.66
C ILE A 52 -28.12 23.08 -13.58
N TRP A 53 -27.63 21.86 -13.84
CA TRP A 53 -26.73 21.13 -12.94
C TRP A 53 -25.25 21.39 -13.24
N LEU A 54 -24.94 22.14 -14.30
CA LEU A 54 -23.59 22.37 -14.78
C LEU A 54 -23.18 23.83 -14.56
N PRO A 55 -21.90 24.10 -14.23
CA PRO A 55 -21.40 25.47 -14.12
C PRO A 55 -21.60 26.24 -15.43
N GLU A 56 -21.95 27.54 -15.37
CA GLU A 56 -22.13 28.38 -16.56
C GLU A 56 -20.87 28.43 -17.46
N SER A 57 -19.69 28.25 -16.87
CA SER A 57 -18.42 28.20 -17.58
C SER A 57 -18.17 26.90 -18.35
N TYR A 58 -18.99 25.86 -18.15
CA TYR A 58 -18.82 24.56 -18.78
C TYR A 58 -19.43 24.56 -20.19
N ARG A 59 -18.56 24.34 -21.19
CA ARG A 59 -18.82 24.27 -22.64
C ARG A 59 -19.87 25.29 -23.13
N PRO A 60 -19.60 26.60 -23.10
CA PRO A 60 -20.61 27.64 -23.38
C PRO A 60 -21.30 27.52 -24.75
N GLN A 61 -20.63 26.90 -25.72
CA GLN A 61 -21.14 26.67 -27.07
C GLN A 61 -22.09 25.47 -27.25
N ASP A 62 -22.23 24.59 -26.25
CA ASP A 62 -23.15 23.45 -26.36
C ASP A 62 -24.60 23.88 -26.02
N GLY A 63 -25.62 23.16 -26.48
CA GLY A 63 -27.03 23.49 -26.25
C GLY A 63 -27.48 23.42 -24.78
N ALA A 64 -28.78 23.52 -24.51
CA ALA A 64 -29.35 23.46 -23.15
C ALA A 64 -29.17 22.09 -22.45
N GLU A 65 -28.87 21.04 -23.23
CA GLU A 65 -28.70 19.67 -22.78
C GLU A 65 -27.37 19.10 -23.29
N VAL A 66 -26.64 18.43 -22.40
CA VAL A 66 -25.36 17.78 -22.71
C VAL A 66 -25.49 16.28 -22.45
N ARG A 67 -24.98 15.46 -23.36
CA ARG A 67 -25.01 14.01 -23.20
C ARG A 67 -24.15 13.55 -22.02
N ALA A 68 -24.62 12.54 -21.28
CA ALA A 68 -23.95 12.03 -20.09
C ALA A 68 -22.55 11.46 -20.40
N ASP A 69 -22.33 10.90 -21.58
CA ASP A 69 -21.01 10.39 -21.96
C ASP A 69 -19.95 11.49 -22.13
N ILE A 70 -20.34 12.66 -22.65
CA ILE A 70 -19.45 13.82 -22.76
C ILE A 70 -19.05 14.28 -21.36
N LEU A 71 -20.02 14.33 -20.44
CA LEU A 71 -19.78 14.71 -19.05
C LEU A 71 -18.84 13.74 -18.33
N VAL A 72 -19.03 12.43 -18.54
CA VAL A 72 -18.15 11.42 -17.95
C VAL A 72 -16.73 11.51 -18.54
N GLY A 73 -16.59 11.79 -19.84
CA GLY A 73 -15.28 12.02 -20.48
C GLY A 73 -14.59 13.28 -19.98
N ASP A 74 -15.35 14.37 -19.82
CA ASP A 74 -14.83 15.63 -19.32
C ASP A 74 -14.49 15.54 -17.82
N LEU A 75 -15.22 14.74 -17.04
CA LEU A 75 -14.86 14.42 -15.66
C LEU A 75 -13.56 13.60 -15.59
N HIS A 76 -13.44 12.59 -16.45
CA HIS A 76 -12.25 11.73 -16.54
C HIS A 76 -10.99 12.55 -16.88
N SER A 77 -11.12 13.53 -17.76
CA SER A 77 -10.00 14.36 -18.23
C SER A 77 -9.79 15.62 -17.39
N GLY A 78 -10.67 15.90 -16.42
CA GLY A 78 -10.64 17.15 -15.66
C GLY A 78 -11.21 18.36 -16.39
N LEU A 79 -11.66 18.20 -17.64
CA LEU A 79 -12.23 19.26 -18.45
C LEU A 79 -13.54 19.83 -17.87
N ILE A 80 -14.19 19.09 -16.98
CA ILE A 80 -15.39 19.55 -16.26
C ILE A 80 -15.16 20.86 -15.49
N PHE A 81 -13.90 21.14 -15.09
CA PHE A 81 -13.50 22.37 -14.40
C PHE A 81 -13.06 23.49 -15.37
N GLY A 82 -13.25 23.33 -16.68
CA GLY A 82 -12.93 24.34 -17.69
C GLY A 82 -11.43 24.52 -17.94
N ARG A 83 -11.01 25.74 -18.29
CA ARG A 83 -9.63 26.08 -18.70
C ARG A 83 -8.56 25.67 -17.69
N PHE A 84 -8.86 25.74 -16.40
CA PHE A 84 -7.93 25.39 -15.34
C PHE A 84 -7.98 23.91 -14.95
N GLY A 85 -9.00 23.17 -15.39
CA GLY A 85 -9.21 21.78 -15.01
C GLY A 85 -8.12 20.82 -15.49
N SER A 86 -7.73 20.94 -16.75
CA SER A 86 -6.65 20.12 -17.34
C SER A 86 -5.30 20.27 -16.61
N PRO A 87 -4.73 21.48 -16.45
CA PRO A 87 -3.44 21.61 -15.78
C PRO A 87 -3.49 21.26 -14.29
N ILE A 88 -4.63 21.49 -13.61
CA ILE A 88 -4.81 21.06 -12.23
C ILE A 88 -4.73 19.54 -12.15
N MET A 89 -5.45 18.83 -13.04
CA MET A 89 -5.47 17.37 -13.02
C MET A 89 -4.11 16.75 -13.34
N ASP A 90 -3.30 17.37 -14.19
CA ASP A 90 -1.92 16.93 -14.44
C ASP A 90 -1.05 17.03 -13.17
N VAL A 91 -1.17 18.12 -12.41
CA VAL A 91 -0.45 18.29 -11.15
C VAL A 91 -0.90 17.24 -10.14
N VAL A 92 -2.21 17.04 -10.00
CA VAL A 92 -2.74 16.09 -9.03
C VAL A 92 -2.37 14.65 -9.42
N ALA A 93 -2.43 14.30 -10.71
CA ALA A 93 -1.91 13.04 -11.26
C ALA A 93 -0.42 12.84 -10.94
N THR A 94 0.39 13.88 -11.11
CA THR A 94 1.82 13.85 -10.77
C THR A 94 2.04 13.60 -9.28
N VAL A 95 1.28 14.27 -8.40
CA VAL A 95 1.35 14.06 -6.94
C VAL A 95 1.02 12.62 -6.57
N TRP A 96 -0.04 12.04 -7.14
CA TRP A 96 -0.39 10.64 -6.89
C TRP A 96 0.64 9.67 -7.45
N PHE A 97 1.20 9.95 -8.64
CA PHE A 97 2.26 9.14 -9.23
C PHE A 97 3.52 9.13 -8.34
N LEU A 98 3.95 10.29 -7.85
CA LEU A 98 5.07 10.40 -6.92
C LEU A 98 4.76 9.71 -5.58
N SER A 99 3.50 9.79 -5.12
CA SER A 99 3.07 9.06 -3.93
C SER A 99 3.20 7.55 -4.14
N LEU A 100 2.75 7.01 -5.26
CA LEU A 100 2.91 5.58 -5.58
C LEU A 100 4.38 5.19 -5.66
N LEU A 101 5.20 6.00 -6.33
CA LEU A 101 6.63 5.75 -6.48
C LEU A 101 7.34 5.72 -5.12
N SER A 102 7.05 6.71 -4.26
CA SER A 102 7.58 6.76 -2.89
C SER A 102 7.19 5.53 -2.07
N GLY A 103 5.95 5.06 -2.19
CA GLY A 103 5.46 3.88 -1.48
C GLY A 103 6.10 2.60 -1.97
N LEU A 104 6.27 2.48 -3.29
CA LEU A 104 6.97 1.36 -3.89
C LEU A 104 8.45 1.34 -3.50
N SER A 105 9.12 2.49 -3.47
CA SER A 105 10.52 2.60 -3.01
C SER A 105 10.67 2.20 -1.54
N LEU A 106 9.75 2.63 -0.66
CA LEU A 106 9.73 2.23 0.75
C LEU A 106 9.48 0.72 0.90
N ALA A 107 8.56 0.15 0.12
CA ALA A 107 8.26 -1.28 0.13
C ALA A 107 9.42 -2.12 -0.42
N ALA A 108 10.06 -1.67 -1.50
CA ALA A 108 11.21 -2.35 -2.10
C ALA A 108 12.44 -2.32 -1.19
N LEU A 109 12.72 -1.17 -0.56
CA LEU A 109 13.85 -1.02 0.37
C LEU A 109 13.64 -1.82 1.67
N GLY A 110 12.40 -1.93 2.16
CA GLY A 110 12.06 -2.76 3.31
C GLY A 110 12.22 -4.26 3.07
N ARG A 111 12.04 -4.72 1.81
CA ARG A 111 12.23 -6.14 1.43
C ARG A 111 13.70 -6.54 1.38
N SER A 112 14.61 -5.60 1.13
CA SER A 112 16.06 -5.89 1.11
C SER A 112 16.66 -6.13 2.50
N LEU A 113 15.95 -5.78 3.58
CA LEU A 113 16.36 -6.04 4.98
C LEU A 113 15.71 -7.32 5.56
N HIS A 114 14.74 -7.92 4.89
CA HIS A 114 14.07 -9.16 5.31
C HIS A 114 14.55 -10.39 4.53
N GLY A 115 15.61 -10.26 3.74
CA GLY A 115 16.34 -11.38 3.14
C GLY A 115 17.40 -11.92 4.09
N SER A 116 16.98 -12.66 5.13
CA SER A 116 17.69 -13.80 5.73
C SER A 116 17.01 -14.24 7.04
N PRO A 117 15.86 -14.93 7.00
CA PRO A 117 15.46 -15.81 8.10
C PRO A 117 16.25 -17.12 8.14
N GLU A 118 17.01 -17.48 7.09
CA GLU A 118 17.62 -18.82 6.96
C GLU A 118 18.92 -19.02 7.77
N LYS A 119 19.54 -17.96 8.30
CA LYS A 119 20.85 -18.08 8.96
C LYS A 119 20.77 -18.30 10.48
N GLU A 120 19.73 -17.80 11.16
CA GLU A 120 19.53 -18.03 12.61
C GLU A 120 19.05 -19.47 12.90
N ASP A 121 18.24 -20.04 12.01
CA ASP A 121 17.68 -21.38 12.19
C ASP A 121 18.76 -22.48 12.08
N ASN A 122 19.67 -22.35 11.11
CA ASN A 122 20.78 -23.29 10.91
C ASN A 122 21.80 -23.26 12.06
N GLU A 123 22.12 -22.09 12.63
CA GLU A 123 23.03 -22.04 13.78
C GLU A 123 22.39 -22.65 15.03
N CYS A 124 21.08 -22.42 15.24
CA CYS A 124 20.35 -23.04 16.35
C CYS A 124 20.24 -24.56 16.19
N GLU A 125 20.12 -25.06 14.96
CA GLU A 125 20.11 -26.50 14.67
C GLU A 125 21.50 -27.14 14.84
N LEU A 126 22.56 -26.45 14.41
CA LEU A 126 23.94 -26.93 14.55
C LEU A 126 24.40 -26.93 16.02
N ILE A 127 23.93 -25.97 16.82
CA ILE A 127 24.14 -25.96 18.27
C ILE A 127 23.36 -27.10 18.94
N LYS A 128 22.13 -27.38 18.51
CA LYS A 128 21.35 -28.51 19.03
C LYS A 128 21.94 -29.87 18.67
N THR A 129 22.54 -30.01 17.48
CA THR A 129 23.15 -31.27 17.04
C THR A 129 24.50 -31.55 17.69
N SER A 130 25.20 -30.52 18.17
CA SER A 130 26.51 -30.65 18.82
C SER A 130 26.43 -30.76 20.35
N LEU A 131 25.28 -30.45 20.96
CA LEU A 131 25.06 -30.69 22.39
C LEU A 131 24.68 -32.16 22.64
N PRO A 132 25.33 -32.85 23.59
CA PRO A 132 24.90 -34.18 24.00
C PRO A 132 23.47 -34.11 24.57
N PRO A 133 22.63 -35.14 24.35
CA PRO A 133 21.26 -35.15 24.82
C PRO A 133 21.23 -34.97 26.34
N ARG A 134 20.34 -34.11 26.87
CA ARG A 134 20.24 -33.78 28.30
C ARG A 134 20.23 -35.01 29.23
N THR A 135 19.72 -36.12 28.73
CA THR A 135 19.69 -37.41 29.42
C THR A 135 21.09 -37.93 29.81
N GLU A 136 22.12 -37.67 29.00
CA GLU A 136 23.50 -38.11 29.27
C GLU A 136 24.19 -37.21 30.31
N LEU A 137 23.86 -35.92 30.33
CA LEU A 137 24.36 -34.98 31.35
C LEU A 137 23.73 -35.26 32.73
N GLN A 138 22.42 -35.53 32.78
CA GLN A 138 21.77 -35.90 34.04
C GLN A 138 22.26 -37.25 34.56
N ARG A 139 22.53 -38.22 33.68
CA ARG A 139 23.09 -39.52 34.07
C ARG A 139 24.49 -39.38 34.66
N SER A 140 25.36 -38.53 34.09
CA SER A 140 26.70 -38.34 34.64
C SER A 140 26.70 -37.59 35.98
N GLU A 141 25.78 -36.65 36.18
CA GLU A 141 25.59 -35.97 37.45
C GLU A 141 25.09 -36.93 38.54
N GLU A 142 24.08 -37.76 38.24
CA GLU A 142 23.55 -38.77 39.18
C GLU A 142 24.59 -39.83 39.55
N GLU A 143 25.39 -40.32 38.59
CA GLU A 143 26.49 -41.26 38.87
C GLU A 143 27.56 -40.62 39.77
N SER A 144 27.86 -39.34 39.58
CA SER A 144 28.84 -38.62 40.40
C SER A 144 28.36 -38.38 41.85
N GLU A 145 27.06 -38.12 42.03
CA GLU A 145 26.42 -37.98 43.34
C GLU A 145 26.37 -39.32 44.07
N PHE A 146 26.02 -40.40 43.38
CA PHE A 146 25.97 -41.74 43.93
C PHE A 146 27.36 -42.21 44.40
N ALA A 147 28.40 -41.96 43.60
CA ALA A 147 29.78 -42.28 43.97
C ALA A 147 30.26 -41.51 45.22
N ARG A 148 29.81 -40.25 45.39
CA ARG A 148 30.11 -39.45 46.59
C ARG A 148 29.39 -39.93 47.84
N GLN A 149 28.16 -40.41 47.72
CA GLN A 149 27.42 -40.95 48.86
C GLN A 149 28.03 -42.26 49.36
N GLN A 150 28.49 -43.11 48.43
CA GLN A 150 29.05 -44.42 48.79
C GLN A 150 30.41 -44.32 49.49
N THR A 151 31.24 -43.32 49.17
CA THR A 151 32.52 -43.07 49.85
C THR A 151 32.37 -42.46 51.24
N LEU A 152 31.23 -41.83 51.57
CA LEU A 152 30.97 -41.27 52.90
C LEU A 152 30.36 -42.30 53.88
N SER A 153 29.93 -43.46 53.38
CA SER A 153 29.33 -44.54 54.18
C SER A 153 30.27 -45.71 54.50
N ALA A 154 31.54 -45.64 54.09
CA ALA A 154 32.58 -46.65 54.31
C ALA A 154 33.67 -46.12 55.25
#